data_AF-A0A965VJ07-F1
#
_entry.id   AF-A0A965VJ07-F1
#
_cell.length_a   1.000
_cell.length_b   1.000
_cell.length_c   1.000
_cell.angle_alpha   90.00
_cell.angle_beta   90.00
_cell.angle_gamma   90.00
#
_symmetry.space_group_name_H-M   'P 1'
#
loop_
_entity.id
_entity.type
_entity.pdbx_description
1 polymer ?
#
loop_
_entity_poly.entity_id
_entity_poly.type
_entity_poly.pdbx_seq_one_letter_code
_entity_poly.pdbx_strand_id
1 'polypeptide(L)'
;PRDITFDDIKLEMQKGDPFTRELLPKRVSALEQSRVRIRGYILPSFQQRGLTQFVLVRDNQECCFGPGAALHDCVVVRMRPGRSADFSIRPVAVEGTFRVEELRGPDGRHLAIYALDAEGVR
;
A
#
# COMPACT_ATOMS: atom_id res chain seq x y z
N PRO A 1 17.23 3.58 1.37
CA PRO A 1 15.78 3.73 1.63
C PRO A 1 15.52 3.99 3.10
N ARG A 2 14.56 4.85 3.45
CA ARG A 2 14.08 5.01 4.83
C ARG A 2 13.20 3.80 5.18
N ASP A 3 13.50 3.09 6.26
CA ASP A 3 12.64 2.03 6.76
C ASP A 3 11.40 2.65 7.43
N ILE A 4 10.21 2.20 7.01
CA ILE A 4 8.91 2.61 7.57
C ILE A 4 8.05 1.38 7.81
N THR A 5 7.00 1.57 8.60
CA THR A 5 5.97 0.58 8.89
C THR A 5 4.59 1.14 8.55
N PHE A 6 3.56 0.29 8.59
CA PHE A 6 2.18 0.75 8.44
C PHE A 6 1.74 1.74 9.54
N ASP A 7 2.38 1.72 10.71
CA ASP A 7 2.09 2.69 11.78
C ASP A 7 2.58 4.11 11.44
N ASP A 8 3.64 4.25 10.62
CA ASP A 8 4.13 5.55 10.16
C ASP A 8 3.16 6.23 9.18
N ILE A 9 2.43 5.42 8.40
CA ILE A 9 1.46 5.86 7.39
C ILE A 9 0.00 5.73 7.87
N LYS A 10 -0.22 5.33 9.13
CA LYS A 10 -1.54 5.19 9.73
C LYS A 10 -2.24 6.55 9.80
N LEU A 11 -3.53 6.57 9.44
CA LEU A 11 -4.40 7.73 9.61
C LEU A 11 -5.28 7.56 10.86
N GLU A 12 -5.46 8.64 11.60
CA GLU A 12 -6.43 8.71 12.70
C GLU A 12 -7.79 9.11 12.11
N MET A 13 -8.51 8.12 11.57
CA MET A 13 -9.83 8.29 10.97
C MET A 13 -10.75 7.16 11.40
N GLN A 14 -12.07 7.42 11.47
CA GLN A 14 -13.03 6.37 11.73
C GLN A 14 -13.31 5.56 10.46
N LYS A 15 -13.71 4.31 10.68
CA LYS A 15 -14.05 3.36 9.61
C LYS A 15 -15.24 3.89 8.81
N GLY A 16 -15.03 4.18 7.53
CA GLY A 16 -16.08 4.67 6.62
C GLY A 16 -16.11 6.19 6.44
N ASP A 17 -15.25 6.94 7.12
CA ASP A 17 -15.12 8.38 6.89
C ASP A 17 -14.60 8.65 5.46
N PRO A 18 -15.11 9.69 4.78
CA PRO A 18 -14.56 10.11 3.50
C PRO A 18 -13.12 10.58 3.69
N PHE A 19 -12.21 10.05 2.85
CA PHE A 19 -10.83 10.52 2.82
C PHE A 19 -10.72 11.85 2.08
N THR A 20 -10.09 12.83 2.73
CA THR A 20 -9.57 14.04 2.09
C THR A 20 -8.08 14.16 2.37
N ARG A 21 -7.32 14.72 1.42
CA ARG A 21 -5.87 14.92 1.56
C ARG A 21 -5.49 15.79 2.76
N GLU A 22 -6.39 16.64 3.24
CA GLU A 22 -6.20 17.48 4.43
C GLU A 22 -6.06 16.68 5.72
N LEU A 23 -6.59 15.45 5.76
CA LEU A 23 -6.47 14.54 6.90
C LEU A 23 -5.10 13.87 6.98
N LEU A 24 -4.23 14.04 5.98
CA LEU A 24 -2.88 13.47 5.99
C LEU A 24 -2.04 14.12 7.10
N PRO A 25 -1.57 13.33 8.08
CA PRO A 25 -0.63 13.83 9.07
C PRO A 25 0.67 14.28 8.38
N LYS A 26 1.31 15.32 8.92
CA LYS A 26 2.60 15.83 8.40
C LYS A 26 3.65 14.74 8.23
N ARG A 27 3.65 13.72 9.10
CA ARG A 27 4.55 12.55 9.02
C ARG A 27 4.37 11.75 7.72
N VAL A 28 3.14 11.64 7.20
CA VAL A 28 2.81 10.90 5.97
C VAL A 28 3.13 11.75 4.76
N SER A 29 2.74 13.03 4.76
CA SER A 29 3.07 13.96 3.68
C SER A 29 4.58 14.11 3.49
N ALA A 30 5.36 14.05 4.58
CA ALA A 30 6.83 14.07 4.51
C ALA A 30 7.45 12.83 3.86
N LEU A 31 6.70 11.74 3.71
CA LEU A 31 7.16 10.53 3.01
C LEU A 31 6.84 10.59 1.50
N GLU A 32 5.97 11.51 1.06
CA GLU A 32 5.63 11.64 -0.36
C GLU A 32 6.89 11.87 -1.20
N GLN A 33 7.01 11.13 -2.30
CA GLN A 33 8.18 11.08 -3.20
C GLN A 33 9.48 10.59 -2.57
N SER A 34 9.47 10.17 -1.31
CA SER A 34 10.66 9.62 -0.65
C SER A 34 10.88 8.14 -1.00
N ARG A 35 12.15 7.73 -1.03
CA ARG A 35 12.53 6.32 -1.21
C ARG A 35 12.42 5.58 0.11
N VAL A 36 11.47 4.66 0.23
CA VAL A 36 11.17 3.93 1.46
C VAL A 36 11.36 2.42 1.29
N ARG A 37 11.46 1.73 2.43
CA ARG A 37 11.29 0.28 2.54
C ARG A 37 10.16 0.01 3.51
N ILE A 38 9.15 -0.73 3.07
CA ILE A 38 8.01 -1.11 3.91
C ILE A 38 7.85 -2.63 3.90
N ARG A 39 7.57 -3.21 5.06
CA ARG A 39 7.28 -4.64 5.21
C ARG A 39 5.78 -4.86 5.32
N GLY A 40 5.29 -5.91 4.68
CA GLY A 40 3.88 -6.30 4.71
C GLY A 40 3.67 -7.64 4.00
N TYR A 41 2.42 -7.96 3.71
CA TYR A 41 2.03 -9.17 2.99
C TYR A 41 1.49 -8.79 1.62
N ILE A 42 1.81 -9.61 0.62
CA ILE A 42 1.19 -9.47 -0.70
C ILE A 42 -0.24 -10.01 -0.57
N LEU A 43 -1.23 -9.20 -0.93
CA LEU A 43 -2.61 -9.67 -1.02
C LEU A 43 -2.68 -10.78 -2.09
N PRO A 44 -3.12 -12.01 -1.75
CA PRO A 44 -3.15 -13.12 -2.70
C PRO A 44 -4.03 -12.80 -3.91
N SER A 45 -3.60 -13.24 -5.10
CA SER A 45 -4.37 -13.16 -6.34
C SER A 45 -4.26 -14.47 -7.13
N PHE A 46 -5.00 -14.60 -8.23
CA PHE A 46 -4.87 -15.76 -9.14
C PHE A 46 -3.47 -15.88 -9.75
N GLN A 47 -2.78 -14.75 -9.96
CA GLN A 47 -1.40 -14.73 -10.40
C GLN A 47 -0.48 -14.82 -9.19
N GLN A 48 0.48 -15.75 -9.26
CA GLN A 48 1.38 -16.07 -8.15
C GLN A 48 2.85 -15.75 -8.46
N ARG A 49 3.18 -15.52 -9.73
CA ARG A 49 4.54 -15.20 -10.20
C ARG A 49 4.52 -14.04 -11.18
N GLY A 50 5.64 -13.34 -11.31
CA GLY A 50 5.77 -12.28 -12.30
C GLY A 50 4.82 -11.10 -12.06
N LEU A 51 4.48 -10.82 -10.80
CA LEU A 51 3.58 -9.76 -10.40
C LEU A 51 4.22 -8.40 -10.71
N THR A 52 3.60 -7.65 -11.62
CA THR A 52 4.01 -6.27 -11.95
C THR A 52 3.21 -5.25 -11.15
N GLN A 53 2.07 -5.63 -10.60
CA GLN A 53 1.24 -4.83 -9.72
C GLN A 53 0.57 -5.73 -8.68
N PHE A 54 0.55 -5.29 -7.42
CA PHE A 54 -0.11 -6.00 -6.32
C PHE A 54 -0.44 -5.04 -5.18
N VAL A 55 -1.27 -5.49 -4.24
CA VAL A 55 -1.55 -4.73 -3.01
C VAL A 55 -0.68 -5.29 -1.90
N LEU A 56 0.07 -4.41 -1.24
CA LEU A 56 0.77 -4.72 -0.01
C LEU A 56 -0.11 -4.31 1.17
N VAL A 57 -0.33 -5.24 2.09
CA VAL A 57 -1.17 -5.04 3.28
C VAL A 57 -0.36 -5.22 4.56
N ARG A 58 -0.81 -4.60 5.65
CA ARG A 58 -0.17 -4.67 6.97
C ARG A 58 -0.05 -6.11 7.48
N ASP A 59 -1.13 -6.87 7.39
CA ASP A 59 -1.23 -8.24 7.85
C ASP A 59 -2.07 -9.09 6.90
N ASN A 60 -2.04 -10.41 7.10
CA ASN A 60 -2.74 -11.39 6.28
C ASN A 60 -4.17 -11.66 6.74
N GLN A 61 -4.75 -10.81 7.61
CA GLN A 61 -6.13 -11.00 8.07
C GLN A 61 -7.10 -10.52 6.97
N GLU A 62 -8.10 -11.35 6.69
CA GLU A 62 -8.99 -11.29 5.49
C GLU A 62 -9.87 -10.02 5.35
N CYS A 63 -9.66 -8.97 6.14
CA CYS A 63 -10.55 -7.80 6.21
C CYS A 63 -10.09 -6.57 5.40
N CYS A 64 -9.15 -6.73 4.46
CA CYS A 64 -8.57 -5.62 3.70
C CYS A 64 -9.42 -5.11 2.52
N PHE A 65 -10.57 -5.75 2.22
CA PHE A 65 -11.55 -5.25 1.24
C PHE A 65 -12.98 -5.45 1.77
N GLY A 66 -13.67 -4.36 2.06
CA GLY A 66 -15.04 -4.34 2.56
C GLY A 66 -15.45 -2.93 2.96
N PRO A 67 -16.70 -2.68 3.41
CA PRO A 67 -17.20 -1.40 3.93
C PRO A 67 -16.48 -0.92 5.21
N GLY A 68 -15.16 -1.08 5.27
CA GLY A 68 -14.48 -1.24 6.53
C GLY A 68 -12.99 -1.53 6.57
N ALA A 69 -12.36 -1.83 5.44
CA ALA A 69 -10.91 -1.89 5.40
C ALA A 69 -10.36 -0.48 5.64
N ALA A 70 -9.36 -0.34 6.51
CA ALA A 70 -8.74 0.95 6.72
C ALA A 70 -7.94 1.30 5.45
N LEU A 71 -8.25 2.43 4.81
CA LEU A 71 -7.62 2.85 3.55
C LEU A 71 -6.09 2.92 3.62
N HIS A 72 -5.56 3.17 4.83
CA HIS A 72 -4.13 3.25 5.11
C HIS A 72 -3.43 1.90 5.28
N ASP A 73 -4.18 0.81 5.40
CA ASP A 73 -3.62 -0.55 5.51
C ASP A 73 -3.35 -1.18 4.13
N CYS A 74 -3.67 -0.48 3.05
CA CYS A 74 -3.46 -0.93 1.67
C CYS A 74 -2.50 0.02 0.92
N VAL A 75 -1.40 -0.53 0.39
CA VAL A 75 -0.47 0.19 -0.50
C VAL A 75 -0.49 -0.49 -1.86
N VAL A 76 -0.84 0.26 -2.91
CA VAL A 76 -0.78 -0.24 -4.29
C VAL A 76 0.67 -0.23 -4.75
N VAL A 77 1.25 -1.40 -4.92
CA VAL A 77 2.62 -1.54 -5.40
C VAL A 77 2.61 -1.72 -6.91
N ARG A 78 3.42 -0.92 -7.61
CA ARG A 78 3.67 -1.04 -9.05
C ARG A 78 5.16 -1.25 -9.27
N MET A 79 5.53 -2.39 -9.83
CA MET A 79 6.92 -2.70 -10.16
C MET A 79 7.38 -1.83 -11.32
N ARG A 80 8.61 -1.31 -11.23
CA ARG A 80 9.24 -0.60 -12.35
C ARG A 80 9.36 -1.50 -13.59
N PRO A 81 9.42 -0.93 -14.81
CA PRO A 81 9.54 -1.70 -16.04
C PRO A 81 10.66 -2.74 -15.99
N GLY A 82 10.36 -3.97 -16.42
CA GLY A 82 11.31 -5.10 -16.40
C GLY A 82 11.52 -5.73 -15.02
N ARG A 83 10.77 -5.33 -13.99
CA ARG A 83 10.79 -5.95 -12.66
C ARG A 83 9.46 -6.63 -12.36
N SER A 84 9.53 -7.64 -11.52
CA SER A 84 8.37 -8.36 -11.01
C SER A 84 8.66 -8.89 -9.61
N ALA A 85 7.59 -9.32 -8.93
CA ALA A 85 7.67 -10.05 -7.66
C ALA A 85 6.94 -11.39 -7.78
N ASP A 86 7.33 -12.35 -6.97
CA ASP A 86 6.58 -13.59 -6.80
C ASP A 86 5.81 -13.52 -5.48
N PHE A 87 4.62 -14.10 -5.45
CA PHE A 87 3.81 -14.18 -4.25
C PHE A 87 4.53 -14.99 -3.16
N SER A 88 4.36 -14.57 -1.91
CA SER A 88 4.89 -15.23 -0.74
C SER A 88 3.83 -15.24 0.36
N ILE A 89 3.69 -16.39 1.03
CA ILE A 89 2.89 -16.51 2.26
C ILE A 89 3.57 -15.86 3.49
N ARG A 90 4.87 -15.56 3.37
CA ARG A 90 5.66 -14.84 4.38
C ARG A 90 5.66 -13.35 4.06
N PRO A 91 5.81 -12.47 5.07
CA PRO A 91 5.93 -11.04 4.82
C PRO A 91 7.12 -10.74 3.91
N VAL A 92 6.95 -9.77 3.03
CA VAL A 92 7.95 -9.27 2.09
C VAL A 92 8.33 -7.83 2.44
N ALA A 93 9.56 -7.45 2.10
CA ALA A 93 10.02 -6.07 2.13
C ALA A 93 10.00 -5.50 0.72
N VAL A 94 9.22 -4.42 0.53
CA VAL A 94 9.12 -3.71 -0.74
C VAL A 94 9.91 -2.41 -0.64
N GLU A 95 10.84 -2.20 -1.57
CA GLU A 95 11.63 -0.97 -1.69
C GLU A 95 11.16 -0.18 -2.91
N GLY A 96 10.91 1.12 -2.73
CA GLY A 96 10.41 1.95 -3.81
C GLY A 96 10.20 3.41 -3.43
N THR A 97 9.60 4.17 -4.35
CA THR A 97 9.21 5.57 -4.12
C THR A 97 7.77 5.62 -3.61
N PHE A 98 7.57 6.18 -2.42
CA PHE A 98 6.25 6.33 -1.82
C PHE A 98 5.47 7.48 -2.46
N ARG A 99 4.18 7.25 -2.70
CA ARG A 99 3.25 8.24 -3.26
C ARG A 99 1.94 8.22 -2.49
N VAL A 100 1.37 9.40 -2.32
CA VAL A 100 -0.02 9.54 -1.89
C VAL A 100 -0.89 9.58 -3.14
N GLU A 101 -1.46 8.45 -3.50
CA GLU A 101 -2.24 8.27 -4.73
C GLU A 101 -3.55 7.55 -4.41
N GLU A 102 -4.65 8.21 -4.72
CA GLU A 102 -6.00 7.69 -4.49
C GLU A 102 -6.41 6.72 -5.59
N LEU A 103 -6.70 5.48 -5.21
CA LEU A 103 -7.40 4.53 -6.06
C LEU A 103 -8.88 4.54 -5.67
N ARG A 104 -9.76 4.89 -6.61
CA ARG A 104 -11.22 4.87 -6.40
C ARG A 104 -11.85 3.68 -7.10
N GLY A 105 -12.81 3.06 -6.43
CA GLY A 105 -13.62 1.98 -6.97
C GLY A 105 -14.72 2.49 -7.90
N PRO A 106 -15.42 1.58 -8.60
CA PRO A 106 -16.54 1.92 -9.49
C PRO A 106 -17.70 2.63 -8.79
N ASP A 107 -17.82 2.44 -7.48
CA ASP A 107 -18.80 3.07 -6.59
C ASP A 107 -18.37 4.47 -6.09
N GLY A 108 -17.21 4.96 -6.54
CA GLY A 108 -16.65 6.26 -6.15
C GLY A 108 -15.96 6.27 -4.79
N ARG A 109 -15.95 5.15 -4.06
CA ARG A 109 -15.25 5.04 -2.76
C ARG A 109 -13.75 4.83 -2.97
N HIS A 110 -12.94 5.36 -2.05
CA HIS A 110 -11.51 5.05 -2.01
C HIS A 110 -11.31 3.57 -1.69
N LEU A 111 -10.44 2.91 -2.44
CA LEU A 111 -9.97 1.55 -2.21
C LEU A 111 -8.56 1.53 -1.62
N ALA A 112 -7.74 2.50 -2.01
CA ALA A 112 -6.41 2.74 -1.44
C ALA A 112 -6.06 4.23 -1.59
N ILE A 113 -5.16 4.73 -0.75
CA ILE A 113 -4.70 6.12 -0.78
C ILE A 113 -3.17 6.25 -0.90
N TYR A 114 -2.48 5.12 -0.91
CA TYR A 114 -1.04 5.03 -1.01
C TYR A 114 -0.64 4.14 -2.18
N ALA A 115 0.42 4.56 -2.86
CA ALA A 115 1.07 3.78 -3.89
C ALA A 115 2.59 3.75 -3.68
N LEU A 116 3.22 2.73 -4.23
CA LEU A 116 4.66 2.56 -4.21
C LEU A 116 5.18 2.15 -5.59
N ASP A 117 6.06 2.97 -6.17
CA ASP A 117 6.80 2.61 -7.37
C ASP A 117 8.00 1.73 -6.95
N ALA A 118 7.81 0.42 -7.00
CA ALA A 118 8.73 -0.57 -6.48
C ALA A 118 9.93 -0.84 -7.41
N GLU A 119 11.11 -0.78 -6.80
CA GLU A 119 12.40 -1.14 -7.39
C GLU A 119 12.73 -2.61 -7.14
N GLY A 120 12.23 -3.18 -6.05
CA GLY A 120 12.45 -4.57 -5.69
C GLY A 120 11.58 -5.05 -4.52
N VAL A 121 11.43 -6.37 -4.45
CA VAL A 121 10.72 -7.09 -3.38
C VAL A 121 11.63 -8.20 -2.89
N ARG A 122 11.74 -8.37 -1.56
CA ARG A 122 12.58 -9.39 -0.92
C ARG A 122 11.88 -10.07 0.24
#